data_AF-A0A0N1IPW7-F1
#
_entry.id   AF-A0A0N1IPW7-F1
#
_cell.length_a   1.000
_cell.length_b   1.000
_cell.length_c   1.000
_cell.angle_alpha   90.00
_cell.angle_beta   90.00
_cell.angle_gamma   90.00
#
_symmetry.space_group_name_H-M   'P 1'
#
loop_
_entity.id
_entity.type
_entity.pdbx_description
1 polymer ?
#
loop_
_entity_poly.entity_id
_entity_poly.type
_entity_poly.pdbx_seq_one_letter_code
_entity_poly.pdbx_strand_id
1 'polypeptide(L)'
;MSSQTGWSVRLVVHFVFATNAYALQKTRTYYCVHFNALLADLVRNPDLTWREAKKQLKKDHRYKLAELLSKEDKERLFSQHISVLSNKRRDKLRALLTELGVTSTARWRDVKDQLQQQPAPPVYASASQVEKNRYTALDHAPGERLQTIMAHLEELHKKGPPPPPTASEPTRRPK
;
A
#
# COMPACT_ATOMS: atom_id res chain seq x y z
N MET A 1 -45.23 44.01 -4.20
CA MET A 1 -44.62 42.67 -4.36
C MET A 1 -43.79 42.69 -5.63
N SER A 2 -42.45 42.73 -5.52
CA SER A 2 -41.52 42.17 -6.53
C SER A 2 -40.09 42.38 -6.05
N SER A 3 -39.49 41.35 -5.47
CA SER A 3 -38.05 41.31 -5.20
C SER A 3 -37.42 40.48 -6.30
N GLN A 4 -36.81 41.14 -7.28
CA GLN A 4 -36.07 40.49 -8.36
C GLN A 4 -34.60 40.41 -7.93
N THR A 5 -34.20 39.25 -7.41
CA THR A 5 -32.81 38.95 -7.07
C THR A 5 -32.02 38.67 -8.35
N GLY A 6 -31.58 39.73 -9.01
CA GLY A 6 -30.63 39.65 -10.13
C GLY A 6 -29.24 39.36 -9.60
N TRP A 7 -28.77 38.12 -9.78
CA TRP A 7 -27.40 37.74 -9.48
C TRP A 7 -26.44 38.58 -10.33
N SER A 8 -25.44 39.21 -9.71
CA SER A 8 -24.42 39.99 -10.43
C SER A 8 -23.75 39.12 -11.50
N VAL A 9 -23.48 39.68 -12.68
CA VAL A 9 -22.84 38.98 -13.81
C VAL A 9 -21.54 38.30 -13.37
N ARG A 10 -20.79 38.90 -12.44
CA ARG A 10 -19.56 38.32 -11.86
C ARG A 10 -19.83 37.07 -11.01
N LEU A 11 -20.95 37.04 -10.28
CA LEU A 11 -21.41 35.89 -9.50
C LEU A 11 -21.91 34.75 -10.41
N VAL A 12 -22.62 35.08 -11.48
CA VAL A 12 -23.07 34.10 -12.49
C VAL A 12 -21.88 33.45 -13.18
N VAL A 13 -20.89 34.24 -13.60
CA VAL A 13 -19.66 33.74 -14.23
C VAL A 13 -18.90 32.82 -13.26
N HIS A 14 -18.67 33.24 -12.01
CA HIS A 14 -17.98 32.41 -11.02
C HIS A 14 -18.75 31.12 -10.69
N PHE A 15 -20.09 31.18 -10.62
CA PHE A 15 -20.93 30.01 -10.38
C PHE A 15 -20.92 29.02 -11.56
N VAL A 16 -20.94 29.51 -12.80
CA VAL A 16 -20.81 28.67 -14.01
C VAL A 16 -19.42 28.03 -14.08
N PHE A 17 -18.35 28.79 -13.79
CA PHE A 17 -17.00 28.23 -13.72
C PHE A 17 -16.85 27.19 -12.59
N ALA A 18 -17.41 27.46 -11.41
CA ALA A 18 -17.35 26.54 -10.28
C ALA A 18 -18.16 25.25 -10.52
N THR A 19 -19.34 25.34 -11.12
CA THR A 19 -20.16 24.17 -11.48
C THR A 19 -19.51 23.36 -12.60
N ASN A 20 -18.91 24.01 -13.60
CA ASN A 20 -18.16 23.33 -14.66
C ASN A 20 -16.88 22.66 -14.11
N ALA A 21 -16.12 23.34 -13.25
CA ALA A 21 -14.95 22.77 -12.58
C ALA A 21 -15.33 21.58 -11.68
N TYR A 22 -16.42 21.70 -10.92
CA TYR A 22 -16.95 20.60 -10.10
C TYR A 22 -17.38 19.40 -10.96
N ALA A 23 -18.09 19.63 -12.06
CA ALA A 23 -18.49 18.57 -12.99
C ALA A 23 -17.27 17.87 -13.61
N LEU A 24 -16.29 18.62 -14.11
CA LEU A 24 -15.04 18.08 -14.65
C LEU A 24 -14.26 17.28 -13.60
N GLN A 25 -14.19 17.77 -12.36
CA GLN A 25 -13.52 17.07 -11.27
C GLN A 25 -14.24 15.76 -10.93
N LYS A 26 -15.57 15.78 -10.83
CA LYS A 26 -16.41 14.58 -10.55
C LYS A 26 -16.29 13.53 -11.66
N THR A 27 -16.24 13.97 -12.91
CA THR A 27 -16.01 13.10 -14.06
C THR A 27 -14.60 12.50 -14.04
N ARG A 28 -13.57 13.29 -13.69
CA ARG A 28 -12.20 12.79 -13.54
C ARG A 28 -12.07 11.77 -12.41
N THR A 29 -12.65 12.03 -11.24
CA THR A 29 -12.59 11.08 -10.11
C THR A 29 -13.32 9.78 -10.43
N TYR A 30 -14.45 9.84 -11.13
CA TYR A 30 -15.16 8.66 -11.63
C TYR A 30 -14.24 7.76 -12.46
N TYR A 31 -13.58 8.30 -13.49
CA TYR A 31 -12.68 7.48 -14.33
C TYR A 31 -11.48 6.93 -13.56
N CYS A 32 -10.89 7.71 -12.65
CA CYS A 32 -9.82 7.23 -11.76
C CYS A 32 -10.28 6.05 -10.90
N VAL A 33 -11.47 6.12 -10.31
CA VAL A 33 -12.03 5.04 -9.47
C VAL A 33 -12.27 3.78 -10.30
N HIS A 34 -12.86 3.92 -11.49
CA HIS A 34 -13.08 2.78 -12.39
C HIS A 34 -11.77 2.14 -12.86
N PHE A 35 -10.76 2.94 -13.16
CA PHE A 35 -9.45 2.42 -13.52
C PHE A 35 -8.77 1.72 -12.34
N ASN A 36 -8.87 2.24 -11.12
CA ASN A 36 -8.39 1.57 -9.91
C ASN A 36 -9.09 0.23 -9.66
N ALA A 37 -10.40 0.13 -9.90
CA ALA A 37 -11.11 -1.14 -9.81
C ALA A 37 -10.59 -2.16 -10.84
N LEU A 38 -10.32 -1.72 -12.07
CA LEU A 38 -9.74 -2.55 -13.10
C LEU A 38 -8.33 -3.05 -12.73
N LEU A 39 -7.50 -2.16 -12.15
CA LEU A 39 -6.19 -2.51 -11.62
C LEU A 39 -6.29 -3.53 -10.48
N ALA A 40 -7.22 -3.35 -9.54
CA ALA A 40 -7.43 -4.29 -8.45
C ALA A 40 -7.83 -5.70 -8.91
N ASP A 41 -8.64 -5.79 -9.98
CA ASP A 41 -9.10 -7.07 -10.51
C ASP A 41 -7.99 -7.80 -11.27
N LEU A 42 -7.28 -7.08 -12.15
CA LEU A 42 -6.39 -7.66 -13.17
C LEU A 42 -4.90 -7.58 -12.82
N VAL A 43 -4.48 -6.59 -12.01
CA VAL A 43 -3.07 -6.38 -11.63
C VAL A 43 -2.92 -6.78 -10.16
N ARG A 44 -2.68 -8.07 -9.92
CA ARG A 44 -2.48 -8.61 -8.55
C ARG A 44 -1.01 -8.84 -8.21
N ASN A 45 -0.18 -9.03 -9.23
CA ASN A 45 1.25 -9.15 -9.10
C ASN A 45 1.88 -7.74 -9.16
N PRO A 46 2.61 -7.28 -8.12
CA PRO A 46 3.21 -5.95 -8.04
C PRO A 46 4.50 -5.78 -8.87
N ASP A 47 5.01 -6.84 -9.46
CA ASP A 47 6.23 -6.81 -10.26
C ASP A 47 5.96 -6.90 -11.77
N LEU A 48 4.68 -6.85 -12.14
CA LEU A 48 4.26 -6.47 -13.47
C LEU A 48 4.81 -5.08 -13.82
N THR A 49 5.39 -4.96 -15.01
CA THR A 49 5.72 -3.64 -15.56
C THR A 49 4.47 -2.95 -16.11
N TRP A 50 4.49 -1.62 -16.21
CA TRP A 50 3.41 -0.87 -16.86
C TRP A 50 3.11 -1.37 -18.28
N ARG A 51 4.13 -1.78 -19.04
CA ARG A 51 3.97 -2.31 -20.40
C ARG A 51 3.17 -3.61 -20.42
N GLU A 52 3.45 -4.53 -19.52
CA GLU A 52 2.75 -5.82 -19.42
C GLU A 52 1.34 -5.63 -18.89
N ALA A 53 1.19 -4.86 -17.81
CA ALA A 53 -0.11 -4.54 -17.25
C ALA A 53 -1.01 -3.87 -18.30
N LYS A 54 -0.52 -2.88 -19.04
CA LYS A 54 -1.27 -2.21 -20.11
C LYS A 54 -1.74 -3.18 -21.20
N LYS A 55 -0.91 -4.17 -21.58
CA LYS A 55 -1.32 -5.22 -22.54
C LYS A 55 -2.47 -6.07 -22.01
N GLN A 56 -2.48 -6.37 -20.71
CA GLN A 56 -3.56 -7.13 -20.07
C GLN A 56 -4.82 -6.30 -19.92
N LEU A 57 -4.70 -5.08 -19.40
CA LEU A 57 -5.81 -4.16 -19.18
C LEU A 57 -6.60 -3.88 -20.47
N LYS A 58 -5.90 -3.71 -21.61
CA LYS A 58 -6.54 -3.48 -22.92
C LYS A 58 -7.42 -4.60 -23.44
N LYS A 59 -7.30 -5.82 -22.90
CA LYS A 59 -8.15 -6.96 -23.28
C LYS A 59 -9.52 -6.92 -22.58
N ASP A 60 -9.65 -6.16 -21.50
CA ASP A 60 -10.91 -6.03 -20.75
C ASP A 60 -11.78 -4.92 -21.38
N HIS A 61 -13.06 -5.23 -21.63
CA HIS A 61 -14.04 -4.30 -22.19
C HIS A 61 -14.18 -2.98 -21.39
N ARG A 62 -13.93 -3.02 -20.08
CA ARG A 62 -14.01 -1.85 -19.18
C ARG A 62 -12.89 -0.84 -19.44
N TYR A 63 -11.80 -1.24 -20.10
CA TYR A 63 -10.68 -0.35 -20.41
C TYR A 63 -11.08 0.84 -21.30
N LYS A 64 -12.18 0.73 -22.05
CA LYS A 64 -12.73 1.85 -22.83
C LYS A 64 -13.04 3.08 -21.97
N LEU A 65 -13.47 2.89 -20.71
CA LEU A 65 -13.70 4.01 -19.78
C LEU A 65 -12.39 4.70 -19.37
N ALA A 66 -11.27 3.98 -19.39
CA ALA A 66 -9.97 4.54 -19.09
C ALA A 66 -9.46 5.43 -20.23
N GLU A 67 -9.96 5.34 -21.47
CA GLU A 67 -9.49 6.17 -22.60
C GLU A 67 -9.63 7.67 -22.35
N LEU A 68 -10.53 8.09 -21.47
CA LEU A 68 -10.73 9.48 -21.07
C LEU A 68 -9.70 9.98 -20.04
N LEU A 69 -8.90 9.08 -19.44
CA LEU A 69 -7.75 9.44 -18.61
C LEU A 69 -6.53 9.71 -19.49
N SER A 70 -5.74 10.71 -19.12
CA SER A 70 -4.44 10.96 -19.75
C SER A 70 -3.49 9.78 -19.55
N LYS A 71 -2.47 9.69 -20.41
CA LYS A 71 -1.45 8.65 -20.32
C LYS A 71 -0.72 8.73 -18.96
N GLU A 72 -0.44 9.94 -18.52
CA GLU A 72 0.26 10.25 -17.27
C GLU A 72 -0.58 9.84 -16.06
N ASP A 73 -1.88 10.11 -16.06
CA ASP A 73 -2.77 9.70 -14.95
C ASP A 73 -2.87 8.17 -14.86
N LYS A 74 -2.96 7.46 -15.98
CA LYS A 74 -2.98 5.98 -15.99
C LYS A 74 -1.71 5.39 -15.39
N GLU A 75 -0.55 5.89 -15.80
CA GLU A 75 0.76 5.39 -15.34
C GLU A 75 1.02 5.74 -13.87
N ARG A 76 0.56 6.93 -13.43
CA ARG A 76 0.58 7.33 -12.03
C ARG A 76 -0.31 6.43 -11.17
N LEU A 77 -1.55 6.18 -11.59
CA LEU A 77 -2.50 5.30 -10.87
C LEU A 77 -1.98 3.86 -10.81
N PHE A 78 -1.38 3.37 -11.89
CA PHE A 78 -0.71 2.07 -11.91
C PHE A 78 0.43 2.01 -10.91
N SER A 79 1.38 2.95 -10.95
CA SER A 79 2.52 2.99 -10.01
C SER A 79 2.06 3.08 -8.55
N GLN A 80 1.00 3.85 -8.28
CA GLN A 80 0.38 3.94 -6.96
C GLN A 80 -0.20 2.60 -6.53
N HIS A 81 -0.93 1.91 -7.40
CA HIS A 81 -1.51 0.59 -7.12
C HIS A 81 -0.42 -0.45 -6.82
N ILE A 82 0.64 -0.49 -7.63
CA ILE A 82 1.80 -1.36 -7.41
C ILE A 82 2.43 -1.09 -6.04
N SER A 83 2.65 0.18 -5.68
CA SER A 83 3.17 0.56 -4.37
C SER A 83 2.26 0.09 -3.21
N VAL A 84 0.94 0.20 -3.36
CA VAL A 84 -0.02 -0.32 -2.38
C VAL A 84 0.09 -1.84 -2.22
N LEU A 85 0.20 -2.58 -3.31
CA LEU A 85 0.39 -4.03 -3.27
C LEU A 85 1.71 -4.42 -2.59
N SER A 86 2.81 -3.76 -2.95
CA SER A 86 4.13 -3.98 -2.33
C SER A 86 4.11 -3.65 -0.84
N ASN A 87 3.49 -2.55 -0.42
CA ASN A 87 3.36 -2.20 1.00
C ASN A 87 2.52 -3.22 1.76
N LYS A 88 1.36 -3.62 1.22
CA LYS A 88 0.52 -4.66 1.83
C LYS A 88 1.28 -5.98 2.01
N ARG A 89 2.14 -6.32 1.05
CA ARG A 89 3.03 -7.48 1.12
C ARG A 89 4.05 -7.33 2.25
N ARG A 90 4.73 -6.17 2.35
CA ARG A 90 5.69 -5.86 3.42
C ARG A 90 5.06 -5.87 4.81
N ASP A 91 3.84 -5.35 4.94
CA ASP A 91 3.12 -5.31 6.22
C ASP A 91 2.76 -6.72 6.70
N LYS A 92 2.34 -7.61 5.79
CA LYS A 92 2.11 -9.03 6.12
C LYS A 92 3.38 -9.72 6.64
N LEU A 93 4.53 -9.42 6.02
CA LEU A 93 5.83 -9.95 6.46
C LEU A 93 6.21 -9.39 7.84
N ARG A 94 6.05 -8.09 8.07
CA ARG A 94 6.30 -7.49 9.39
C ARG A 94 5.41 -8.08 10.48
N ALA A 95 4.13 -8.32 10.18
CA ALA A 95 3.22 -8.99 11.09
C ALA A 95 3.68 -10.42 11.39
N LEU A 96 4.15 -11.18 10.39
CA LEU A 96 4.73 -12.50 10.60
C LEU A 96 5.98 -12.46 11.50
N LEU A 97 6.92 -11.55 11.24
CA LEU A 97 8.14 -11.43 12.06
C LEU A 97 7.80 -11.10 13.51
N THR A 98 6.75 -10.31 13.72
CA THR A 98 6.24 -9.95 15.05
C THR A 98 5.59 -11.15 15.73
N GLU A 99 4.76 -11.92 15.02
CA GLU A 99 4.13 -13.17 15.51
C GLU A 99 5.17 -14.23 15.87
N LEU A 100 6.27 -14.32 15.11
CA LEU A 100 7.38 -15.24 15.37
C LEU A 100 8.28 -14.79 16.53
N GLY A 101 8.07 -13.59 17.08
CA GLY A 101 8.87 -13.07 18.18
C GLY A 101 10.33 -12.81 17.81
N VAL A 102 10.61 -12.45 16.56
CA VAL A 102 11.98 -12.14 16.10
C VAL A 102 12.56 -11.01 16.95
N THR A 103 13.69 -11.25 17.59
CA THR A 103 14.38 -10.27 18.44
C THR A 103 15.42 -9.47 17.63
N SER A 104 15.85 -8.31 18.16
CA SER A 104 16.87 -7.47 17.52
C SER A 104 18.25 -8.13 17.37
N THR A 105 18.51 -9.21 18.13
CA THR A 105 19.75 -9.99 18.08
C THR A 105 19.63 -11.26 17.26
N ALA A 106 18.45 -11.56 16.71
CA ALA A 106 18.22 -12.76 15.91
C ALA A 106 19.11 -12.77 14.67
N ARG A 107 19.79 -13.89 14.41
CA ARG A 107 20.58 -14.04 13.19
C ARG A 107 19.65 -14.30 12.02
N TRP A 108 20.02 -13.80 10.85
CA TRP A 108 19.26 -14.02 9.61
C TRP A 108 18.97 -15.50 9.34
N ARG A 109 19.92 -16.40 9.62
CA ARG A 109 19.72 -17.86 9.44
C ARG A 109 18.54 -18.36 10.27
N ASP A 110 18.49 -17.99 11.55
CA ASP A 110 17.43 -18.42 12.46
C ASP A 110 16.07 -17.87 12.03
N VAL A 111 16.02 -16.59 11.64
CA VAL A 111 14.80 -15.95 11.11
C VAL A 111 14.33 -16.65 9.82
N LYS A 112 15.26 -17.00 8.94
CA LYS A 112 14.95 -17.72 7.70
C LYS A 112 14.38 -19.10 8.00
N ASP A 113 14.99 -19.86 8.90
CA ASP A 113 14.55 -21.20 9.27
C ASP A 113 13.15 -21.16 9.91
N GLN A 114 12.88 -20.21 10.82
CA GLN A 114 11.55 -19.99 11.39
C GLN A 114 10.49 -19.66 10.34
N LEU A 115 10.84 -18.86 9.34
CA LEU A 115 9.93 -18.52 8.26
C LEU A 115 9.68 -19.72 7.32
N GLN A 116 10.67 -20.58 7.10
CA GLN A 116 10.55 -21.81 6.30
C GLN A 116 9.77 -22.92 7.01
N GLN A 117 9.75 -22.93 8.35
CA GLN A 117 8.98 -23.87 9.17
C GLN A 117 7.47 -23.61 9.14
N GLN A 118 7.01 -22.53 8.53
CA GLN A 118 5.59 -22.30 8.29
C GLN A 118 5.02 -23.47 7.49
N PRO A 119 3.87 -24.06 7.91
CA PRO A 119 3.31 -25.22 7.22
C PRO A 119 3.15 -24.90 5.74
N ALA A 120 3.73 -25.76 4.89
CA ALA A 120 3.54 -25.65 3.46
C ALA A 120 2.02 -25.71 3.17
N PRO A 121 1.53 -24.93 2.19
CA PRO A 121 0.13 -25.04 1.81
C PRO A 121 -0.10 -26.49 1.36
N PRO A 122 -1.26 -27.10 1.69
CA PRO A 122 -1.53 -28.49 1.31
C PRO A 122 -1.35 -28.66 -0.19
N VAL A 123 -0.96 -29.85 -0.64
CA VAL A 123 -0.66 -30.13 -2.08
C VAL A 123 -1.85 -29.80 -3.00
N TYR A 124 -3.07 -29.82 -2.46
CA TYR A 124 -4.32 -29.46 -3.13
C TYR A 124 -4.74 -27.98 -2.95
N ALA A 125 -3.90 -27.13 -2.37
CA ALA A 125 -4.17 -25.71 -2.25
C ALA A 125 -4.25 -25.07 -3.63
N SER A 126 -5.36 -24.37 -3.90
CA SER A 126 -5.48 -23.53 -5.09
C SER A 126 -4.40 -22.45 -5.12
N ALA A 127 -4.09 -21.92 -6.31
CA ALA A 127 -3.14 -20.80 -6.45
C ALA A 127 -3.46 -19.62 -5.51
N SER A 128 -4.75 -19.34 -5.28
CA SER A 128 -5.19 -18.31 -4.33
C SER A 128 -4.96 -18.68 -2.86
N GLN A 129 -4.93 -19.97 -2.51
CA GLN A 129 -4.58 -20.45 -1.16
C GLN A 129 -3.06 -20.49 -0.95
N VAL A 130 -2.28 -20.82 -2.00
CA VAL A 130 -0.81 -20.74 -1.98
C VAL A 130 -0.35 -19.28 -1.86
N GLU A 131 -1.01 -18.35 -2.57
CA GLU A 131 -0.79 -16.90 -2.45
C GLU A 131 -1.18 -16.35 -1.06
N LYS A 132 -2.11 -17.03 -0.37
CA LYS A 132 -2.44 -16.71 1.03
C LYS A 132 -1.39 -17.22 2.01
N ASN A 133 -0.57 -18.19 1.64
CA ASN A 133 0.47 -18.69 2.51
C ASN A 133 1.56 -17.61 2.66
N ARG A 134 1.66 -17.07 3.87
CA ARG A 134 2.22 -15.73 4.13
C ARG A 134 3.71 -15.62 3.81
N TYR A 135 4.44 -16.74 3.81
CA TYR A 135 5.86 -16.80 3.48
C TYR A 135 6.12 -16.98 1.97
N THR A 136 5.44 -17.92 1.31
CA THR A 136 5.63 -18.21 -0.12
C THR A 136 5.11 -17.10 -1.04
N ALA A 137 4.13 -16.31 -0.57
CA ALA A 137 3.67 -15.10 -1.25
C ALA A 137 4.76 -14.02 -1.44
N LEU A 138 5.90 -14.18 -0.76
CA LEU A 138 7.03 -13.25 -0.77
C LEU A 138 8.22 -13.74 -1.62
N ASP A 139 8.14 -14.94 -2.19
CA ASP A 139 9.29 -15.56 -2.85
C ASP A 139 9.69 -14.89 -4.17
N HIS A 140 8.77 -14.18 -4.82
CA HIS A 140 9.10 -13.53 -6.09
C HIS A 140 10.04 -12.30 -5.92
N ALA A 141 10.08 -11.65 -4.75
CA ALA A 141 10.90 -10.45 -4.50
C ALA A 141 11.89 -10.65 -3.33
N PRO A 142 12.99 -11.41 -3.53
CA PRO A 142 13.96 -11.70 -2.48
C PRO A 142 14.66 -10.45 -1.93
N GLY A 143 14.90 -9.42 -2.77
CA GLY A 143 15.52 -8.16 -2.35
C GLY A 143 14.64 -7.34 -1.40
N GLU A 144 13.36 -7.13 -1.76
CA GLU A 144 12.41 -6.39 -0.91
C GLU A 144 12.14 -7.11 0.42
N ARG A 145 12.13 -8.45 0.39
CA ARG A 145 12.01 -9.28 1.58
C ARG A 145 13.16 -9.03 2.55
N LEU A 146 14.40 -9.10 2.07
CA LEU A 146 15.58 -8.83 2.90
C LEU A 146 15.55 -7.41 3.47
N GLN A 147 15.24 -6.41 2.65
CA GLN A 147 15.15 -5.02 3.09
C GLN A 147 14.09 -4.83 4.18
N THR A 148 12.93 -5.48 4.06
CA THR A 148 11.86 -5.40 5.06
C THR A 148 12.26 -6.04 6.39
N ILE A 149 12.96 -7.17 6.35
CA ILE A 149 13.45 -7.88 7.53
C ILE A 149 14.55 -7.07 8.21
N MET A 150 15.53 -6.56 7.45
CA MET A 150 16.60 -5.70 7.97
C MET A 150 16.02 -4.44 8.62
N ALA A 151 15.07 -3.77 7.96
CA ALA A 151 14.41 -2.59 8.51
C ALA A 151 13.66 -2.91 9.82
N HIS A 152 13.06 -4.11 9.94
CA HIS A 152 12.41 -4.54 11.17
C HIS A 152 13.43 -4.79 12.30
N LEU A 153 14.54 -5.45 12.01
CA LEU A 153 15.63 -5.68 12.98
C LEU A 153 16.25 -4.35 13.45
N GLU A 154 16.46 -3.40 12.55
CA GLU A 154 16.92 -2.04 12.90
C GLU A 154 15.94 -1.31 13.81
N GLU A 155 14.63 -1.43 13.54
CA GLU A 155 13.59 -0.83 14.39
C GLU A 155 13.61 -1.42 15.81
N LEU A 156 13.77 -2.74 15.92
CA LEU A 156 13.93 -3.41 17.21
C LEU A 156 15.22 -3.00 17.92
N HIS A 157 16.30 -2.76 17.18
CA HIS A 157 17.57 -2.28 17.75
C HIS A 157 17.44 -0.86 18.31
N LYS A 158 16.71 0.03 17.61
CA LYS A 158 16.47 1.41 18.06
C LYS A 158 15.54 1.51 19.27
N LYS A 159 14.59 0.58 19.45
CA LYS A 159 13.67 0.60 20.59
C LYS A 159 14.35 0.35 21.93
N GLY A 160 15.53 -0.29 21.93
CA GLY A 160 16.36 -0.51 23.11
C GLY A 160 15.67 -1.34 24.21
N PRO A 161 16.41 -1.87 25.19
CA PRO A 161 15.79 -2.26 26.46
C PRO A 161 15.20 -0.99 27.10
N PRO A 162 14.02 -1.05 27.74
CA PRO A 162 13.53 0.08 28.53
C PRO A 162 14.63 0.51 29.51
N PRO A 163 14.82 1.83 29.76
CA PRO A 163 15.73 2.24 30.82
C PRO A 163 15.31 1.49 32.09
N PRO A 164 16.26 0.88 32.84
CA PRO A 164 15.92 0.28 34.11
C PRO A 164 15.17 1.32 34.95
N PRO A 165 14.18 0.93 35.78
CA PRO A 165 13.66 1.83 36.79
C PRO A 165 14.83 2.18 37.71
N THR A 166 15.55 3.26 37.41
CA THR A 166 16.59 3.80 38.27
C THR A 166 15.87 4.48 39.43
N ALA A 167 15.33 3.66 40.33
CA ALA A 167 14.99 4.10 41.66
C ALA A 167 16.28 4.28 42.43
N SER A 168 16.70 5.53 42.64
CA SER A 168 17.22 6.05 43.93
C SER A 168 17.75 7.46 43.70
N GLU A 169 16.94 8.45 44.06
CA GLU A 169 17.42 9.81 44.33
C GLU A 169 18.50 9.77 45.43
N PRO A 170 19.57 10.57 45.32
CA PRO A 170 20.64 10.58 46.32
C PRO A 170 20.14 11.20 47.63
N THR A 171 20.28 10.46 48.73
CA THR A 171 20.08 10.94 50.11
C THR A 171 20.87 12.24 50.34
N ARG A 172 20.18 13.38 50.43
CA ARG A 172 20.76 14.61 50.97
C ARG A 172 20.95 14.45 52.48
N ARG A 173 22.21 14.35 52.95
CA ARG A 173 22.56 14.61 54.35
C ARG A 173 22.53 16.12 54.61
N PRO A 174 21.76 16.63 55.59
CA PRO A 174 21.98 17.97 56.09
C PRO A 174 23.18 17.97 57.06
N LYS A 175 24.00 19.02 56.98
CA LYS A 175 24.92 19.46 58.05
C LYS A 175 24.23 20.55 58.83
#